data_AF-A0A1W6LC66-F1
#
_entry.id   AF-A0A1W6LC66-F1
#
_cell.length_a   1.000
_cell.length_b   1.000
_cell.length_c   1.000
_cell.angle_alpha   90.00
_cell.angle_beta   90.00
_cell.angle_gamma   90.00
#
_symmetry.space_group_name_H-M   'P 1'
#
loop_
_entity.id
_entity.type
_entity.pdbx_description
1 polymer ?
#
loop_
_entity_poly.entity_id
_entity_poly.type
_entity_poly.pdbx_seq_one_letter_code
_entity_poly.pdbx_strand_id
1 'polypeptide(L)'
;MTMKKFDLTKNLAHKIEGRMKGAGVPDRFAQGANAVVDKREQRRLDAAAGLVPFACKLPADLVRRLNERAATTEGGVNALVAQAIEKGLG
;
A
#
# COMPACT_ATOMS: atom_id res chain seq x y z
N MET A 1 -30.82 -28.59 -5.26
CA MET A 1 -30.52 -28.71 -6.70
C MET A 1 -29.08 -29.21 -6.85
N THR A 2 -28.91 -30.48 -7.21
CA THR A 2 -27.60 -31.09 -7.50
C THR A 2 -27.01 -30.42 -8.75
N MET A 3 -25.78 -29.91 -8.66
CA MET A 3 -25.13 -29.24 -9.79
C MET A 3 -24.95 -30.21 -10.96
N LYS A 4 -25.24 -29.75 -12.18
CA LYS A 4 -25.02 -30.53 -13.39
C LYS A 4 -23.52 -30.69 -13.62
N LYS A 5 -23.10 -31.81 -14.20
CA LYS A 5 -21.68 -32.14 -14.44
C LYS A 5 -20.93 -31.02 -15.19
N PHE A 6 -21.62 -30.32 -16.09
CA PHE A 6 -21.08 -29.18 -16.84
C PHE A 6 -20.79 -27.94 -15.98
N ASP A 7 -21.64 -27.66 -14.99
CA ASP A 7 -21.43 -26.53 -14.08
C ASP A 7 -20.21 -26.79 -13.18
N LEU A 8 -19.99 -28.05 -12.80
CA LEU A 8 -18.83 -28.45 -12.03
C LEU A 8 -17.51 -28.27 -12.80
N THR A 9 -17.49 -28.66 -14.09
CA THR A 9 -16.29 -28.46 -14.93
C THR A 9 -16.00 -26.99 -15.18
N LYS A 10 -17.04 -26.16 -15.38
CA LYS A 10 -16.90 -24.71 -15.52
C LYS A 10 -16.33 -24.08 -14.24
N ASN A 11 -16.84 -24.45 -13.08
CA ASN A 11 -16.34 -23.96 -11.80
C ASN A 11 -14.89 -24.40 -11.54
N LEU A 12 -14.53 -25.60 -11.97
CA LEU A 12 -13.16 -26.10 -11.87
C LEU A 12 -12.20 -25.33 -12.79
N ALA A 13 -12.62 -25.03 -14.02
CA ALA A 13 -11.87 -24.16 -14.93
C ALA A 13 -11.65 -22.76 -14.33
N HIS A 14 -12.69 -22.13 -13.79
CA HIS A 14 -12.56 -20.83 -13.12
C HIS A 14 -11.63 -20.89 -11.89
N LYS A 15 -11.64 -21.99 -11.13
CA LYS A 15 -10.73 -22.17 -9.99
C LYS A 15 -9.27 -22.31 -10.43
N ILE A 16 -9.01 -23.02 -11.52
CA ILE A 16 -7.66 -23.15 -12.10
C ILE A 16 -7.19 -21.80 -12.63
N GLU A 17 -8.04 -21.09 -13.38
CA GLU A 17 -7.73 -19.77 -13.92
C GLU A 17 -7.41 -18.75 -12.82
N GLY A 18 -8.19 -18.76 -11.73
CA GLY A 18 -7.93 -17.92 -10.55
C GLY A 18 -6.59 -18.24 -9.88
N ARG A 19 -6.23 -19.52 -9.78
CA ARG A 19 -4.91 -19.94 -9.26
C ARG A 19 -3.76 -19.53 -10.17
N MET A 20 -3.93 -19.61 -11.49
CA MET A 20 -2.90 -19.21 -12.44
C MET A 20 -2.69 -17.69 -12.45
N LYS A 21 -3.77 -16.90 -12.33
CA LYS A 21 -3.67 -15.42 -12.23
C LYS A 21 -3.16 -14.95 -10.87
N GLY A 22 -3.43 -15.70 -9.80
CA GLY A 22 -3.00 -15.39 -8.43
C GLY A 22 -1.64 -15.97 -8.04
N ALA A 23 -1.07 -16.87 -8.84
CA ALA A 23 0.31 -17.31 -8.66
C ALA A 23 1.23 -16.10 -8.88
N GLY A 24 1.78 -15.57 -7.79
CA GLY A 24 2.68 -14.43 -7.82
C GLY A 24 3.84 -14.65 -8.79
N VAL A 25 4.36 -13.55 -9.33
CA VAL A 25 5.54 -13.57 -10.20
C VAL A 25 6.65 -14.36 -9.49
N PRO A 26 7.23 -15.41 -10.11
CA PRO A 26 8.29 -16.19 -9.48
C PRO A 26 9.43 -15.29 -9.04
N ASP A 27 9.95 -15.53 -7.84
CA ASP A 27 10.95 -14.70 -7.13
C ASP A 27 12.18 -14.34 -8.01
N ARG A 28 12.53 -15.22 -8.95
CA ARG A 28 13.57 -15.04 -9.97
C ARG A 28 13.35 -13.91 -10.98
N PHE A 29 12.10 -13.47 -11.20
CA PHE A 29 11.77 -12.35 -12.09
C PHE A 29 11.51 -11.04 -11.33
N ALA A 30 11.60 -11.08 -10.00
CA ALA A 30 11.06 -10.06 -9.12
C ALA A 30 12.06 -9.67 -8.00
N GLN A 31 13.36 -9.68 -8.29
CA GLN A 31 14.36 -9.04 -7.42
C GLN A 31 14.00 -7.55 -7.26
N GLY A 32 13.30 -7.23 -6.17
CA GLY A 32 12.74 -5.90 -5.88
C GLY A 32 11.22 -5.83 -5.72
N ALA A 33 10.44 -6.85 -6.15
CA ALA A 33 8.98 -6.83 -5.99
C ALA A 33 8.52 -7.18 -4.56
N ASN A 34 9.36 -7.88 -3.77
CA ASN A 34 9.18 -8.05 -2.33
C ASN A 34 9.45 -6.77 -1.51
N ALA A 35 9.91 -5.68 -2.15
CA ALA A 35 10.01 -4.37 -1.49
C ALA A 35 8.70 -3.57 -1.52
N VAL A 36 7.63 -4.12 -2.10
CA VAL A 36 6.28 -3.61 -1.85
C VAL A 36 5.82 -4.20 -0.53
N VAL A 37 6.21 -3.56 0.57
CA VAL A 37 5.61 -3.79 1.89
C VAL A 37 4.10 -3.91 1.67
N ASP A 38 3.51 -5.02 2.12
CA ASP A 38 2.08 -5.22 1.97
C ASP A 38 1.38 -3.98 2.53
N LYS A 39 0.72 -3.21 1.65
CA LYS A 39 0.06 -1.95 2.01
C LYS A 39 -0.92 -2.16 3.16
N ARG A 40 -1.42 -3.39 3.35
CA ARG A 40 -2.27 -3.76 4.48
C ARG A 40 -1.48 -3.90 5.78
N GLU A 41 -0.31 -4.50 5.73
CA GLU A 41 0.59 -4.62 6.87
C GLU A 41 1.12 -3.25 7.30
N GLN A 42 1.52 -2.41 6.34
CA GLN A 42 1.91 -1.02 6.62
C GLN A 42 0.79 -0.24 7.30
N ARG A 43 -0.45 -0.30 6.77
CA ARG A 43 -1.61 0.33 7.42
C ARG A 43 -1.90 -0.21 8.82
N ARG A 44 -1.61 -1.49 9.07
CA ARG A 44 -1.80 -2.10 10.40
C ARG A 44 -0.79 -1.54 11.40
N LEU A 45 0.47 -1.38 10.98
CA LEU A 45 1.52 -0.75 11.78
C LEU A 45 1.20 0.73 12.02
N ASP A 46 0.77 1.45 10.98
CA ASP A 46 0.37 2.85 11.08
C ASP A 46 -0.82 3.02 12.05
N ALA A 47 -1.85 2.16 11.94
CA ALA A 47 -2.98 2.17 12.86
C ALA A 47 -2.57 1.85 14.31
N ALA A 48 -1.64 0.91 14.51
CA ALA A 48 -1.09 0.61 15.83
C ALA A 48 -0.30 1.80 16.42
N ALA A 49 0.34 2.59 15.56
CA ALA A 49 1.02 3.84 15.92
C ALA A 49 0.05 5.04 16.06
N GLY A 50 -1.27 4.84 15.92
CA GLY A 50 -2.27 5.91 16.00
C GLY A 50 -2.29 6.86 14.80
N LEU A 51 -1.59 6.51 13.70
CA LEU A 51 -1.55 7.33 12.50
C LEU A 51 -2.86 7.19 11.73
N VAL A 52 -3.44 8.34 11.37
CA VAL A 52 -4.66 8.42 10.57
C VAL A 52 -4.31 8.93 9.17
N PRO A 53 -4.77 8.28 8.09
CA PRO A 53 -4.55 8.77 6.73
C PRO A 53 -5.31 10.09 6.53
N PHE A 54 -4.56 11.19 6.37
CA PHE A 54 -5.11 12.52 6.13
C PHE A 54 -4.77 13.02 4.73
N ALA A 55 -5.72 12.96 3.81
CA ALA A 55 -5.53 13.37 2.42
C ALA A 55 -5.88 14.86 2.22
N CYS A 56 -4.86 15.71 2.14
CA CYS A 56 -4.98 17.12 1.76
C CYS A 56 -4.36 17.36 0.38
N LYS A 57 -5.00 18.18 -0.46
CA LYS A 57 -4.41 18.62 -1.72
C LYS A 57 -3.47 19.81 -1.44
N LEU A 58 -2.19 19.63 -1.74
CA LEU A 58 -1.16 20.66 -1.59
C LEU A 58 -0.64 21.10 -2.96
N PRO A 59 -0.18 22.35 -3.13
CA PRO A 59 0.52 22.79 -4.33
C PRO A 59 1.77 21.94 -4.60
N ALA A 60 2.06 21.66 -5.87
CA ALA A 60 3.17 20.79 -6.27
C ALA A 60 4.53 21.28 -5.73
N ASP A 61 4.77 22.59 -5.76
CA ASP A 61 6.02 23.18 -5.26
C ASP A 61 6.18 23.00 -3.74
N LEU A 62 5.07 23.03 -3.00
CA LEU A 62 5.10 22.80 -1.55
C LEU A 62 5.44 21.34 -1.23
N VAL A 63 4.84 20.39 -1.97
CA VAL A 63 5.16 18.96 -1.83
C VAL A 63 6.64 18.70 -2.13
N ARG A 64 7.20 19.34 -3.16
CA ARG A 64 8.62 19.21 -3.49
C ARG A 64 9.52 19.67 -2.34
N ARG A 65 9.24 20.86 -1.78
CA ARG A 65 9.99 21.40 -0.63
C ARG A 65 9.85 20.52 0.62
N LEU A 66 8.67 19.94 0.86
CA LEU A 66 8.47 19.00 1.97
C LEU A 66 9.32 17.75 1.78
N ASN A 67 9.36 17.18 0.58
CA ASN A 67 10.17 16.00 0.27
C ASN A 67 11.68 16.29 0.40
N GLU A 68 12.14 17.43 -0.12
CA GLU A 68 13.54 17.87 -0.01
C GLU A 68 13.97 18.00 1.45
N ARG A 69 13.12 18.56 2.32
CA ARG A 69 13.41 18.71 3.76
C ARG A 69 13.26 17.40 4.53
N ALA A 70 12.32 16.56 4.14
CA ALA A 70 12.10 15.26 4.79
C ALA A 70 13.28 14.31 4.57
N ALA A 71 14.04 14.47 3.49
CA ALA A 71 15.22 13.65 3.19
C ALA A 71 16.30 13.73 4.29
N THR A 72 16.36 14.85 5.03
CA THR A 72 17.32 15.07 6.11
C THR A 72 16.70 14.98 7.51
N THR A 73 15.40 14.66 7.61
CA THR A 73 14.66 14.66 8.87
C THR A 73 14.43 13.22 9.36
N GLU A 74 14.80 12.94 10.61
CA GLU A 74 14.50 11.66 11.27
C GLU A 74 12.97 11.50 11.43
N GLY A 75 12.42 10.36 11.00
CA GLY A 75 10.97 10.14 10.91
C GLY A 75 10.31 10.58 9.59
N GLY A 76 11.10 11.08 8.63
CA GLY A 76 10.68 11.31 7.25
C GLY A 76 9.59 12.37 7.07
N VAL A 77 8.78 12.23 6.01
CA VAL A 77 7.78 13.24 5.61
C VAL A 77 6.69 13.40 6.68
N ASN A 78 6.24 12.29 7.29
CA ASN A 78 5.17 12.32 8.28
C ASN A 78 5.57 13.11 9.54
N ALA A 79 6.79 12.90 10.04
CA ALA A 79 7.29 13.64 11.20
C ALA A 79 7.46 15.14 10.91
N LEU A 80 8.00 15.48 9.73
CA LEU A 80 8.13 16.87 9.30
C LEU A 80 6.77 17.57 9.19
N VAL A 81 5.78 16.90 8.59
CA VAL A 81 4.43 17.45 8.43
C VAL A 81 3.74 17.58 9.79
N ALA A 82 3.86 16.61 10.68
CA ALA A 82 3.32 16.70 12.04
C ALA A 82 3.89 17.92 12.78
N GLN A 83 5.22 18.09 12.78
CA GLN A 83 5.87 19.24 13.42
C GLN A 83 5.42 20.58 12.81
N ALA A 84 5.28 20.64 11.48
CA ALA A 84 4.83 21.86 10.80
C ALA A 84 3.36 22.20 11.14
N ILE A 85 2.50 21.18 11.27
CA ILE A 85 1.10 21.35 11.66
C ILE A 85 1.00 21.79 13.13
N GLU A 86 1.71 21.13 14.05
CA GLU A 86 1.75 21.51 15.47
C GLU A 86 2.19 22.97 15.64
N LYS A 87 3.31 23.36 15.01
CA LYS A 87 3.80 24.76 15.02
C LYS A 87 2.78 25.77 14.47
N GLY A 88 1.91 25.35 13.55
CA GLY A 88 0.87 26.20 12.96
C GLY A 88 -0.41 26.26 13.79
N LEU A 89 -0.67 25.25 14.63
CA LEU A 89 -1.86 25.16 15.47
C LEU A 89 -1.66 25.79 16.86
N GLY A 90 -0.42 25.88 17.35
CA GLY A 90 -0.07 26.46 18.65
C GLY A 90 0.28 25.40 19.68
#